data_AF-A0A9E6DST3-F1
#
_entry.id   AF-A0A9E6DST3-F1
#
_cell.length_a   1.000
_cell.length_b   1.000
_cell.length_c   1.000
_cell.angle_alpha   90.00
_cell.angle_beta   90.00
_cell.angle_gamma   90.00
#
_symmetry.space_group_name_H-M   'P 1'
#
loop_
_entity.id
_entity.type
_entity.pdbx_description
1 polymer ?
#
loop_
_entity_poly.entity_id
_entity_poly.type
_entity_poly.pdbx_seq_one_letter_code
_entity_poly.pdbx_strand_id
1 'polypeptide(L)'
;MGAKNQNEFLYVPLGGVGEIGMNMYLYGFGTKNDRKWIMVDCGIAFADDSQPGIESIMPDISFIEEELDNLLGIFITHAHEDHQGGLDKIWPLLDAPIYATPFSANLISRKIAETDFADDVEFIDVNQGDVVDIGPFSVEFIPVSHSIPEANALAITTDLGTVLHTGDWKLDDNPVIGTKTDVARLKQLGKEGVLALVGDSTNVFKSGKSPTEFEVGEGLEDAIKNASGCIAVTSFASNAARVYSIIKAADAANKQVVIAGRSLWRIIDIAREEGYFSDLPTLFDQNDFKELKHDNVVVIV
;
A
#
# COMPACT_ATOMS: atom_id res chain seq x y z
N MET A 1 12.86 -4.47 -46.12
CA MET A 1 12.01 -3.58 -45.31
C MET A 1 11.51 -4.42 -44.15
N GLY A 2 12.13 -4.30 -42.98
CA GLY A 2 11.71 -5.06 -41.80
C GLY A 2 10.28 -4.67 -41.44
N ALA A 3 9.43 -5.64 -41.10
CA ALA A 3 8.09 -5.36 -40.60
C ALA A 3 8.20 -4.32 -39.47
N LYS A 4 7.47 -3.20 -39.59
CA LYS A 4 7.39 -2.23 -38.50
C LYS A 4 6.91 -2.98 -37.27
N ASN A 5 7.64 -2.85 -36.16
CA ASN A 5 7.16 -3.34 -34.87
C ASN A 5 5.77 -2.71 -34.63
N GLN A 6 4.74 -3.54 -34.57
CA GLN A 6 3.35 -3.12 -34.35
C GLN A 6 2.96 -3.21 -32.87
N ASN A 7 3.91 -3.56 -32.00
CA ASN A 7 3.66 -3.59 -30.56
C ASN A 7 3.36 -2.17 -30.07
N GLU A 8 2.42 -2.09 -29.16
CA GLU A 8 2.03 -0.89 -28.43
C GLU A 8 2.26 -1.17 -26.94
N PHE A 9 2.68 -0.14 -26.20
CA PHE A 9 2.68 -0.16 -24.74
C PHE A 9 1.67 0.88 -24.26
N LEU A 10 0.55 0.41 -23.70
CA LEU A 10 -0.58 1.21 -23.28
C LEU A 10 -0.65 1.32 -21.75
N TYR A 11 -1.12 2.47 -21.30
CA TYR A 11 -1.47 2.74 -19.90
C TYR A 11 -2.93 3.17 -19.85
N VAL A 12 -3.74 2.50 -19.03
CA VAL A 12 -5.16 2.79 -18.86
C VAL A 12 -5.46 2.91 -17.35
N PRO A 13 -5.63 4.13 -16.83
CA PRO A 13 -6.08 4.32 -15.45
C PRO A 13 -7.59 4.06 -15.36
N LEU A 14 -7.99 3.02 -14.64
CA LEU A 14 -9.41 2.77 -14.33
C LEU A 14 -9.86 3.56 -13.11
N GLY A 15 -8.94 3.85 -12.18
CA GLY A 15 -9.15 4.75 -11.05
C GLY A 15 -7.83 5.36 -10.56
N GLY A 16 -7.90 6.25 -9.57
CA GLY A 16 -6.73 6.93 -8.98
C GLY A 16 -6.25 8.18 -9.74
N VAL A 17 -6.91 8.55 -10.85
CA VAL A 17 -6.56 9.75 -11.62
C VAL A 17 -7.66 10.79 -11.53
N GLY A 18 -7.31 11.99 -11.04
CA GLY A 18 -8.26 13.09 -10.83
C GLY A 18 -8.97 13.03 -9.48
N GLU A 19 -8.56 12.10 -8.61
CA GLU A 19 -9.14 11.83 -7.30
C GLU A 19 -8.08 11.28 -6.33
N ILE A 20 -8.48 10.95 -5.08
CA ILE A 20 -7.63 10.28 -4.09
C ILE A 20 -8.25 8.91 -3.78
N GLY A 21 -7.42 7.87 -3.91
CA GLY A 21 -7.78 6.48 -3.73
C GLY A 21 -8.33 5.81 -4.99
N MET A 22 -8.92 4.62 -4.85
CA MET A 22 -9.34 3.77 -5.99
C MET A 22 -8.22 3.49 -7.00
N ASN A 23 -6.98 3.35 -6.55
CA ASN A 23 -5.85 3.10 -7.44
C ASN A 23 -6.06 1.77 -8.18
N MET A 24 -6.11 1.84 -9.51
CA MET A 24 -6.20 0.68 -10.39
C MET A 24 -5.74 1.07 -11.79
N TYR A 25 -4.62 0.48 -12.20
CA TYR A 25 -3.93 0.87 -13.42
C TYR A 25 -3.64 -0.34 -14.29
N LEU A 26 -4.01 -0.29 -15.56
CA LEU A 26 -3.68 -1.34 -16.51
C LEU A 26 -2.49 -0.96 -17.38
N TYR A 27 -1.57 -1.90 -17.54
CA TYR A 27 -0.43 -1.83 -18.44
C TYR A 27 -0.58 -2.91 -19.50
N GLY A 28 -0.76 -2.48 -20.75
CA GLY A 28 -1.02 -3.37 -21.87
C GLY A 28 0.13 -3.41 -22.85
N PHE A 29 0.59 -4.59 -23.24
CA PHE A 29 1.65 -4.75 -24.22
C PHE A 29 1.34 -5.80 -25.28
N GLY A 30 1.66 -5.49 -26.53
CA GLY A 30 1.51 -6.39 -27.66
C GLY A 30 0.87 -5.70 -28.85
N THR A 31 0.45 -6.48 -29.85
CA THR A 31 -0.28 -5.92 -30.99
C THR A 31 -1.74 -5.71 -30.63
N LYS A 32 -2.48 -4.94 -31.43
CA LYS A 32 -3.91 -4.72 -31.23
C LYS A 32 -4.75 -6.01 -31.06
N ASN A 33 -4.32 -7.12 -31.67
CA ASN A 33 -5.07 -8.39 -31.67
C ASN A 33 -4.48 -9.46 -30.74
N ASP A 34 -3.35 -9.17 -30.09
CA ASP A 34 -2.64 -10.09 -29.20
C ASP A 34 -1.91 -9.24 -28.15
N ARG A 35 -2.72 -8.61 -27.29
CA ARG A 35 -2.25 -7.75 -26.20
C ARG A 35 -2.42 -8.50 -24.90
N LYS A 36 -1.40 -8.44 -24.04
CA LYS A 36 -1.47 -8.92 -22.66
C LYS A 36 -1.50 -7.73 -21.70
N TRP A 37 -2.15 -7.92 -20.57
CA TRP A 37 -2.36 -6.91 -19.55
C TRP A 37 -1.79 -7.36 -18.22
N ILE A 38 -1.22 -6.42 -17.48
CA ILE A 38 -1.04 -6.53 -16.03
C ILE A 38 -1.80 -5.40 -15.37
N MET A 39 -2.32 -5.66 -14.18
CA MET A 39 -2.95 -4.65 -13.33
C MET A 39 -1.98 -4.25 -12.23
N VAL A 40 -1.89 -2.95 -11.93
CA VAL A 40 -1.20 -2.42 -10.75
C VAL A 40 -2.27 -1.87 -9.83
N ASP A 41 -2.36 -2.46 -8.65
CA ASP A 41 -3.32 -2.17 -7.60
C ASP A 41 -4.81 -2.40 -7.98
N CYS A 42 -5.62 -2.60 -6.94
CA CYS A 42 -7.07 -2.81 -6.97
C CYS A 42 -7.70 -2.17 -5.72
N GLY A 43 -7.64 -0.84 -5.66
CA GLY A 43 -8.01 -0.05 -4.50
C GLY A 43 -9.49 0.33 -4.36
N ILE A 44 -9.84 0.87 -3.19
CA ILE A 44 -11.11 1.55 -2.93
C ILE A 44 -10.93 3.04 -2.63
N ALA A 45 -12.01 3.80 -2.72
CA ALA A 45 -12.17 5.08 -2.02
C ALA A 45 -13.26 4.94 -0.98
N PHE A 46 -13.19 5.75 0.07
CA PHE A 46 -14.27 5.87 1.03
C PHE A 46 -15.25 6.94 0.57
N ALA A 47 -16.54 6.65 0.71
CA ALA A 47 -17.57 7.64 0.48
C ALA A 47 -17.53 8.73 1.56
N ASP A 48 -17.93 9.94 1.20
CA ASP A 48 -18.09 11.05 2.13
C ASP A 48 -19.56 11.22 2.58
N ASP A 49 -19.80 12.22 3.42
CA ASP A 49 -21.15 12.54 3.94
C ASP A 49 -22.18 12.88 2.84
N SER A 50 -21.76 13.13 1.60
CA SER A 50 -22.65 13.37 0.46
C SER A 50 -23.26 12.09 -0.12
N GLN A 51 -22.72 10.92 0.25
CA GLN A 51 -23.09 9.60 -0.25
C GLN A 51 -23.54 8.66 0.89
N PRO A 52 -24.64 8.99 1.59
CA PRO A 52 -25.05 8.27 2.79
C PRO A 52 -25.37 6.80 2.50
N GLY A 53 -24.79 5.91 3.31
CA GLY A 53 -25.01 4.46 3.21
C GLY A 53 -24.07 3.73 2.25
N ILE A 54 -23.20 4.45 1.54
CA ILE A 54 -22.11 3.85 0.76
C ILE A 54 -20.89 3.72 1.68
N GLU A 55 -20.31 2.52 1.77
CA GLU A 55 -19.14 2.25 2.62
C GLU A 55 -17.81 2.34 1.86
N SER A 56 -17.81 1.97 0.58
CA SER A 56 -16.63 1.99 -0.29
C SER A 56 -17.04 2.14 -1.75
N ILE A 57 -16.19 2.78 -2.55
CA ILE A 57 -16.32 2.98 -3.99
C ILE A 57 -15.14 2.29 -4.66
N MET A 58 -15.36 1.68 -5.82
CA MET A 58 -14.36 0.95 -6.61
C MET A 58 -14.36 1.46 -8.05
N PRO A 59 -13.23 1.32 -8.78
CA PRO A 59 -13.19 1.55 -10.22
C PRO A 59 -14.19 0.70 -10.99
N ASP A 60 -14.68 1.21 -12.12
CA ASP A 60 -15.43 0.43 -13.10
C ASP A 60 -14.45 -0.44 -13.91
N ILE A 61 -14.60 -1.76 -13.77
CA ILE A 61 -13.74 -2.76 -14.42
C ILE A 61 -14.29 -3.27 -15.76
N SER A 62 -15.41 -2.72 -16.26
CA SER A 62 -16.06 -3.20 -17.49
C SER A 62 -15.10 -3.31 -18.69
N PHE A 63 -14.08 -2.45 -18.76
CA PHE A 63 -13.05 -2.52 -19.80
C PHE A 63 -12.21 -3.80 -19.73
N ILE A 64 -11.74 -4.19 -18.54
CA ILE A 64 -10.85 -5.36 -18.39
C ILE A 64 -11.63 -6.67 -18.32
N GLU A 65 -12.91 -6.63 -17.95
CA GLU A 65 -13.81 -7.79 -18.02
C GLU A 65 -13.91 -8.36 -19.45
N GLU A 66 -13.80 -7.53 -20.48
CA GLU A 66 -13.79 -7.96 -21.89
C GLU A 66 -12.45 -8.61 -22.31
N GLU A 67 -11.40 -8.50 -21.48
CA GLU A 67 -10.02 -8.90 -21.79
C GLU A 67 -9.41 -9.81 -20.71
N LEU A 68 -10.24 -10.48 -19.88
CA LEU A 68 -9.77 -11.28 -18.73
C LEU A 68 -8.80 -12.40 -19.12
N ASP A 69 -9.03 -13.08 -20.25
CA ASP A 69 -8.11 -14.10 -20.78
C ASP A 69 -6.71 -13.55 -21.12
N ASN A 70 -6.58 -12.22 -21.16
CA ASN A 70 -5.33 -11.51 -21.42
C ASN A 70 -4.77 -10.81 -20.18
N LEU A 71 -5.47 -10.80 -19.04
CA LEU A 71 -4.98 -10.30 -17.76
C LEU A 71 -4.07 -11.35 -17.11
N LEU A 72 -2.78 -11.06 -17.04
CA LEU A 72 -1.78 -12.01 -16.57
C LEU A 72 -1.62 -12.03 -15.05
N GLY A 73 -1.95 -10.92 -14.37
CA GLY A 73 -1.80 -10.81 -12.92
C GLY A 73 -2.04 -9.41 -12.39
N ILE A 74 -2.21 -9.33 -11.07
CA ILE A 74 -2.44 -8.10 -10.30
C ILE A 74 -1.22 -7.88 -9.40
N PHE A 75 -0.53 -6.76 -9.58
CA PHE A 75 0.68 -6.38 -8.85
C PHE A 75 0.31 -5.36 -7.78
N ILE A 76 0.48 -5.71 -6.51
CA ILE A 76 0.15 -4.84 -5.39
C ILE A 76 1.39 -4.06 -4.96
N THR A 77 1.32 -2.74 -5.02
CA THR A 77 2.42 -1.86 -4.64
C THR A 77 2.62 -1.84 -3.13
N HIS A 78 1.52 -1.79 -2.36
CA HIS A 78 1.50 -1.84 -0.90
C HIS A 78 0.10 -2.11 -0.34
N ALA A 79 0.03 -2.35 0.97
CA ALA A 79 -1.16 -2.89 1.63
C ALA A 79 -2.20 -1.84 2.09
N HIS A 80 -2.19 -0.61 1.57
CA HIS A 80 -3.26 0.32 1.90
C HIS A 80 -4.59 -0.06 1.23
N GLU A 81 -5.72 0.30 1.86
CA GLU A 81 -7.07 0.00 1.35
C GLU A 81 -7.31 0.61 -0.04
N ASP A 82 -6.72 1.76 -0.33
CA ASP A 82 -6.82 2.40 -1.62
C ASP A 82 -5.90 1.82 -2.70
N HIS A 83 -5.21 0.71 -2.40
CA HIS A 83 -4.38 -0.05 -3.33
C HIS A 83 -4.73 -1.54 -3.41
N GLN A 84 -5.26 -2.14 -2.35
CA GLN A 84 -5.70 -3.56 -2.39
C GLN A 84 -7.19 -3.76 -2.03
N GLY A 85 -7.82 -2.72 -1.48
CA GLY A 85 -9.05 -2.87 -0.73
C GLY A 85 -10.30 -3.20 -1.55
N GLY A 86 -10.20 -3.31 -2.88
CA GLY A 86 -11.27 -3.81 -3.74
C GLY A 86 -11.23 -5.33 -3.92
N LEU A 87 -10.11 -5.98 -3.64
CA LEU A 87 -9.91 -7.42 -3.92
C LEU A 87 -10.91 -8.32 -3.18
N ASP A 88 -11.36 -7.94 -1.99
CA ASP A 88 -12.38 -8.68 -1.23
C ASP A 88 -13.78 -8.64 -1.85
N LYS A 89 -13.97 -7.85 -2.91
CA LYS A 89 -15.27 -7.66 -3.57
C LYS A 89 -15.24 -7.99 -5.05
N ILE A 90 -14.19 -7.58 -5.76
CA ILE A 90 -14.15 -7.67 -7.22
C ILE A 90 -13.16 -8.70 -7.76
N TRP A 91 -12.32 -9.32 -6.92
CA TRP A 91 -11.39 -10.35 -7.39
C TRP A 91 -12.09 -11.49 -8.16
N PRO A 92 -13.29 -11.98 -7.79
CA PRO A 92 -13.99 -13.02 -8.57
C PRO A 92 -14.33 -12.62 -10.01
N LEU A 93 -14.37 -11.32 -10.31
CA LEU A 93 -14.59 -10.80 -11.66
C LEU A 93 -13.28 -10.66 -12.44
N LEU A 94 -12.13 -10.66 -11.76
CA LEU A 94 -10.80 -10.53 -12.34
C LEU A 94 -10.11 -11.88 -12.52
N ASP A 95 -10.28 -12.81 -11.57
CA ASP A 95 -9.78 -14.19 -11.58
C ASP A 95 -8.31 -14.30 -12.03
N ALA A 96 -7.45 -13.47 -11.42
CA ALA A 96 -6.05 -13.34 -11.79
C ALA A 96 -5.13 -13.51 -10.55
N PRO A 97 -3.91 -14.06 -10.73
CA PRO A 97 -2.97 -14.23 -9.63
C PRO A 97 -2.51 -12.88 -9.08
N ILE A 98 -2.28 -12.84 -7.77
CA ILE A 98 -1.91 -11.63 -7.03
C ILE A 98 -0.43 -11.71 -6.67
N TYR A 99 0.35 -10.78 -7.21
CA TYR A 99 1.76 -10.57 -6.88
C TYR A 99 1.86 -9.54 -5.77
N ALA A 100 2.24 -9.97 -4.56
CA ALA A 100 2.26 -9.13 -3.39
C ALA A 100 3.42 -9.49 -2.45
N THR A 101 3.91 -8.50 -1.71
CA THR A 101 4.89 -8.75 -0.65
C THR A 101 4.27 -9.49 0.53
N PRO A 102 5.06 -10.18 1.38
CA PRO A 102 4.52 -10.94 2.51
C PRO A 102 3.56 -10.14 3.39
N PHE A 103 3.89 -8.88 3.71
CA PHE A 103 3.02 -8.00 4.48
C PHE A 103 1.69 -7.72 3.76
N SER A 104 1.75 -7.45 2.46
CA SER A 104 0.57 -7.19 1.65
C SER A 104 -0.30 -8.44 1.47
N ALA A 105 0.32 -9.59 1.19
CA ALA A 105 -0.35 -10.88 1.07
C ALA A 105 -1.03 -11.31 2.38
N ASN A 106 -0.37 -11.15 3.52
CA ASN A 106 -0.96 -11.46 4.84
C ASN A 106 -2.17 -10.55 5.14
N LEU A 107 -2.09 -9.25 4.83
CA LEU A 107 -3.24 -8.35 4.98
C LEU A 107 -4.42 -8.76 4.08
N ILE A 108 -4.15 -8.98 2.79
CA ILE A 108 -5.19 -9.31 1.80
C ILE A 108 -5.82 -10.65 2.17
N SER A 109 -5.03 -11.70 2.42
CA SER A 109 -5.52 -13.03 2.78
C SER A 109 -6.44 -13.02 4.00
N ARG A 110 -6.10 -12.27 5.06
CA ARG A 110 -6.99 -12.11 6.22
C ARG A 110 -8.28 -11.36 5.90
N LYS A 111 -8.24 -10.43 4.96
CA LYS A 111 -9.41 -9.65 4.55
C LYS A 111 -10.38 -10.52 3.74
N ILE A 112 -9.85 -11.37 2.87
CA ILE A 112 -10.66 -12.27 2.05
C ILE A 112 -11.00 -13.60 2.74
N ALA A 113 -10.42 -13.92 3.89
CA ALA A 113 -10.58 -15.23 4.55
C ALA A 113 -12.04 -15.65 4.83
N GLU A 114 -12.99 -14.70 4.90
CA GLU A 114 -14.41 -14.96 5.11
C GLU A 114 -15.24 -14.97 3.81
N THR A 115 -14.61 -14.74 2.65
CA THR A 115 -15.28 -14.81 1.35
C THR A 115 -15.38 -16.26 0.86
N ASP A 116 -16.32 -16.51 -0.05
CA ASP A 116 -16.54 -17.84 -0.65
C ASP A 116 -15.48 -18.23 -1.69
N PHE A 117 -14.71 -17.26 -2.17
CA PHE A 117 -13.65 -17.41 -3.17
C PHE A 117 -12.23 -17.40 -2.58
N ALA A 118 -12.09 -17.35 -1.25
CA ALA A 118 -10.78 -17.19 -0.60
C ALA A 118 -9.76 -18.27 -0.99
N ASP A 119 -10.23 -19.51 -1.15
CA ASP A 119 -9.41 -20.66 -1.53
C ASP A 119 -9.01 -20.68 -3.02
N ASP A 120 -9.70 -19.88 -3.86
CA ASP A 120 -9.43 -19.79 -5.30
C ASP A 120 -8.32 -18.76 -5.61
N VAL A 121 -8.01 -17.87 -4.67
CA VAL A 121 -7.05 -16.77 -4.88
C VAL A 121 -5.62 -17.28 -4.85
N GLU A 122 -4.95 -17.24 -6.00
CA GLU A 122 -3.52 -17.53 -6.12
C GLU A 122 -2.69 -16.32 -5.69
N PHE A 123 -2.00 -16.43 -4.55
CA PHE A 123 -0.97 -15.47 -4.14
C PHE A 123 0.41 -15.93 -4.61
N ILE A 124 1.15 -15.01 -5.21
CA ILE A 124 2.55 -15.18 -5.60
C ILE A 124 3.38 -14.21 -4.77
N ASP A 125 4.11 -14.76 -3.81
CA ASP A 125 4.98 -13.98 -2.93
C ASP A 125 6.14 -13.37 -3.71
N VAL A 126 6.33 -12.05 -3.55
CA VAL A 126 7.44 -11.28 -4.13
C VAL A 126 8.11 -10.45 -3.04
N ASN A 127 9.43 -10.41 -3.02
CA ASN A 127 10.16 -9.54 -2.09
C ASN A 127 10.51 -8.21 -2.75
N GLN A 128 10.78 -7.20 -1.94
CA GLN A 128 11.35 -5.96 -2.46
C GLN A 128 12.72 -6.25 -3.11
N GLY A 129 12.90 -5.81 -4.35
CA GLY A 129 14.06 -6.11 -5.19
C GLY A 129 13.88 -7.28 -6.15
N ASP A 130 12.80 -8.06 -6.02
CA ASP A 130 12.52 -9.17 -6.93
C ASP A 130 12.07 -8.65 -8.31
N VAL A 131 12.34 -9.46 -9.33
CA VAL A 131 11.91 -9.24 -10.71
C VAL A 131 11.03 -10.40 -11.13
N VAL A 132 9.83 -10.08 -11.59
CA VAL A 132 8.85 -11.06 -12.08
C VAL A 132 8.76 -10.94 -13.60
N ASP A 133 9.12 -12.02 -14.29
CA ASP A 133 8.91 -12.15 -15.73
C ASP A 133 7.55 -12.82 -15.99
N ILE A 134 6.64 -12.10 -16.67
CA ILE A 134 5.30 -12.58 -16.96
C ILE A 134 4.85 -12.16 -18.36
N GLY A 135 4.64 -13.15 -19.24
CA GLY A 135 4.34 -12.90 -20.64
C GLY A 135 5.38 -11.97 -21.28
N PRO A 136 4.99 -10.81 -21.84
CA PRO A 136 5.91 -9.86 -22.43
C PRO A 136 6.47 -8.81 -21.45
N PHE A 137 6.17 -8.92 -20.16
CA PHE A 137 6.57 -7.97 -19.12
C PHE A 137 7.68 -8.55 -18.25
N SER A 138 8.59 -7.67 -17.82
CA SER A 138 9.48 -7.89 -16.68
C SER A 138 9.18 -6.79 -15.66
N VAL A 139 8.76 -7.17 -14.46
CA VAL A 139 8.28 -6.24 -13.41
C VAL A 139 9.20 -6.32 -12.20
N GLU A 140 9.98 -5.27 -11.96
CA GLU A 140 10.86 -5.16 -10.79
C GLU A 140 10.17 -4.39 -9.66
N PHE A 141 10.16 -4.98 -8.47
CA PHE A 141 9.69 -4.33 -7.24
C PHE A 141 10.83 -3.53 -6.61
N ILE A 142 10.70 -2.21 -6.54
CA ILE A 142 11.75 -1.32 -6.03
C ILE A 142 11.28 -0.74 -4.70
N PRO A 143 12.01 -0.99 -3.60
CA PRO A 143 11.61 -0.48 -2.29
C PRO A 143 11.44 1.04 -2.28
N VAL A 144 10.29 1.50 -1.76
CA VAL A 144 10.03 2.91 -1.45
C VAL A 144 9.60 3.05 0.01
N SER A 145 10.03 4.13 0.66
CA SER A 145 9.53 4.46 1.99
C SER A 145 8.11 5.03 1.89
N HIS A 146 7.21 4.56 2.73
CA HIS A 146 5.82 5.02 2.83
C HIS A 146 5.32 4.90 4.28
N SER A 147 4.01 5.01 4.54
CA SER A 147 3.41 4.86 5.87
C SER A 147 3.12 3.42 6.31
N ILE A 148 3.33 2.45 5.42
CA ILE A 148 3.17 1.01 5.67
C ILE A 148 4.44 0.28 5.23
N PRO A 149 4.80 -0.86 5.85
CA PRO A 149 5.93 -1.66 5.41
C PRO A 149 5.82 -2.15 3.96
N GLU A 150 6.97 -2.48 3.40
CA GLU A 150 7.09 -3.18 2.11
C GLU A 150 6.42 -2.47 0.93
N ALA A 151 6.33 -1.13 0.94
CA ALA A 151 5.83 -0.39 -0.21
C ALA A 151 6.83 -0.38 -1.37
N ASN A 152 6.33 -0.47 -2.60
CA ASN A 152 7.17 -0.59 -3.80
C ASN A 152 6.74 0.35 -4.93
N ALA A 153 7.74 0.91 -5.61
CA ALA A 153 7.60 1.31 -7.00
C ALA A 153 7.76 0.07 -7.90
N LEU A 154 7.20 0.10 -9.10
CA LEU A 154 7.32 -0.97 -10.09
C LEU A 154 8.00 -0.43 -11.35
N ALA A 155 9.14 -1.03 -11.72
CA ALA A 155 9.71 -0.81 -13.05
C ALA A 155 9.18 -1.90 -14.00
N ILE A 156 8.30 -1.50 -14.92
CA ILE A 156 7.61 -2.39 -15.85
C ILE A 156 8.30 -2.27 -17.21
N THR A 157 9.08 -3.28 -17.55
CA THR A 157 9.89 -3.34 -18.77
C THR A 157 9.24 -4.21 -19.83
N THR A 158 9.30 -3.73 -21.07
CA THR A 158 8.92 -4.44 -22.30
C THR A 158 9.97 -4.18 -23.39
N ASP A 159 9.81 -4.80 -24.56
CA ASP A 159 10.69 -4.52 -25.72
C ASP A 159 10.62 -3.05 -26.23
N LEU A 160 9.62 -2.27 -25.79
CA LEU A 160 9.51 -0.84 -26.12
C LEU A 160 10.17 0.08 -25.08
N GLY A 161 10.61 -0.46 -23.95
CA GLY A 161 11.25 0.26 -22.86
C GLY A 161 10.55 0.07 -21.52
N THR A 162 11.03 0.81 -20.53
CA THR A 162 10.60 0.71 -19.13
C THR A 162 9.69 1.86 -18.74
N VAL A 163 8.54 1.57 -18.15
CA VAL A 163 7.72 2.54 -17.43
C VAL A 163 7.96 2.37 -15.94
N LEU A 164 8.28 3.46 -15.25
CA LEU A 164 8.36 3.46 -13.78
C LEU A 164 7.02 3.92 -13.22
N HIS A 165 6.31 3.02 -12.54
CA HIS A 165 5.15 3.33 -11.72
C HIS A 165 5.62 3.53 -10.27
N THR A 166 5.47 4.71 -9.68
CA THR A 166 6.08 4.96 -8.37
C THR A 166 5.37 4.27 -7.21
N GLY A 167 4.10 3.91 -7.38
CA GLY A 167 3.19 3.71 -6.25
C GLY A 167 3.16 4.96 -5.36
N ASP A 168 2.69 4.80 -4.14
CA ASP A 168 2.78 5.84 -3.13
C ASP A 168 4.14 5.81 -2.44
N TRP A 169 4.76 6.98 -2.31
CA TRP A 169 6.12 7.06 -1.83
C TRP A 169 6.45 8.39 -1.16
N LYS A 170 7.52 8.37 -0.36
CA LYS A 170 8.22 9.56 0.10
C LYS A 170 9.73 9.32 0.09
N LEU A 171 10.49 10.39 0.30
CA LEU A 171 11.93 10.33 0.60
C LEU A 171 12.13 10.49 2.10
N ASP A 172 11.91 9.40 2.84
CA ASP A 172 12.18 9.33 4.27
C ASP A 172 13.60 8.80 4.52
N ASP A 173 14.47 9.65 5.06
CA ASP A 173 15.84 9.26 5.40
C ASP A 173 15.92 8.53 6.75
N ASN A 174 14.83 8.52 7.52
CA ASN A 174 14.75 7.89 8.83
C ASN A 174 13.36 7.24 9.07
N PRO A 175 12.96 6.25 8.24
CA PRO A 175 11.71 5.53 8.45
C PRO A 175 11.79 4.73 9.75
N VAL A 176 10.70 4.72 10.51
CA VAL A 176 10.63 4.01 11.80
C VAL A 176 10.31 2.52 11.64
N ILE A 177 9.72 2.14 10.50
CA ILE A 177 9.44 0.76 10.09
C ILE A 177 9.70 0.60 8.59
N GLY A 178 9.90 -0.64 8.14
CA GLY A 178 10.20 -0.93 6.73
C GLY A 178 11.60 -0.44 6.31
N THR A 179 11.78 -0.21 5.01
CA THR A 179 13.07 0.17 4.42
C THR A 179 13.02 1.58 3.83
N LYS A 180 14.20 2.16 3.59
CA LYS A 180 14.32 3.45 2.89
C LYS A 180 14.06 3.24 1.41
N THR A 181 13.59 4.30 0.74
CA THR A 181 13.54 4.32 -0.73
C THR A 181 14.90 3.99 -1.34
N ASP A 182 14.94 3.04 -2.28
CA ASP A 182 16.16 2.69 -3.00
C ASP A 182 16.50 3.75 -4.06
N VAL A 183 17.01 4.88 -3.58
CA VAL A 183 17.47 5.99 -4.41
C VAL A 183 18.61 5.57 -5.35
N ALA A 184 19.40 4.55 -4.98
CA ALA A 184 20.49 4.08 -5.82
C ALA A 184 19.95 3.38 -7.07
N ARG A 185 18.97 2.48 -6.91
CA ARG A 185 18.31 1.81 -8.03
C ARG A 185 17.51 2.79 -8.89
N LEU A 186 16.77 3.72 -8.29
CA LEU A 186 16.05 4.77 -9.05
C LEU A 186 17.00 5.63 -9.90
N LYS A 187 18.19 5.99 -9.37
CA LYS A 187 19.22 6.70 -10.14
C LYS A 187 19.80 5.85 -11.26
N GLN A 188 19.90 4.54 -11.07
CA GLN A 188 20.37 3.62 -12.11
C GLN A 188 19.36 3.55 -13.25
N LEU A 189 18.06 3.36 -12.96
CA LEU A 189 16.99 3.41 -13.96
C LEU A 189 16.97 4.72 -14.73
N GLY A 190 17.15 5.85 -14.04
CA GLY A 190 17.24 7.16 -14.70
C GLY A 190 18.42 7.28 -15.68
N LYS A 191 19.53 6.56 -15.46
CA LYS A 191 20.68 6.50 -16.39
C LYS A 191 20.45 5.53 -17.54
N GLU A 192 19.78 4.41 -17.28
CA GLU A 192 19.36 3.43 -18.30
C GLU A 192 18.34 4.06 -19.26
N GLY A 193 17.52 4.97 -18.75
CA GLY A 193 16.48 5.68 -19.48
C GLY A 193 15.13 4.99 -19.31
N VAL A 194 14.13 5.74 -18.88
CA VAL A 194 12.74 5.28 -18.79
C VAL A 194 11.92 5.91 -19.90
N LEU A 195 10.97 5.15 -20.44
CA LEU A 195 10.02 5.61 -21.45
C LEU A 195 9.03 6.62 -20.85
N ALA A 196 8.53 6.32 -19.65
CA ALA A 196 7.63 7.17 -18.91
C ALA A 196 7.77 6.97 -17.39
N LEU A 197 7.34 8.00 -16.65
CA LEU A 197 7.17 7.97 -15.20
C LEU A 197 5.68 8.20 -14.92
N VAL A 198 5.03 7.26 -14.23
CA VAL A 198 3.68 7.39 -13.66
C VAL A 198 3.87 7.56 -12.17
N GLY A 199 3.61 8.77 -11.66
CA GLY A 199 4.04 9.17 -10.33
C GLY A 199 2.91 9.66 -9.42
N ASP A 200 3.04 9.37 -8.12
CA ASP A 200 2.20 9.93 -7.06
C ASP A 200 2.21 11.46 -7.12
N SER A 201 1.01 12.04 -7.15
CA SER A 201 0.77 13.48 -7.24
C SER A 201 0.10 14.11 -6.00
N THR A 202 -0.07 13.34 -4.93
CA THR A 202 -0.84 13.71 -3.73
C THR A 202 -0.38 15.03 -3.11
N ASN A 203 0.92 15.31 -3.12
CA ASN A 203 1.50 16.48 -2.47
C ASN A 203 2.15 17.48 -3.46
N VAL A 204 1.84 17.44 -4.76
CA VAL A 204 2.52 18.31 -5.77
C VAL A 204 2.33 19.81 -5.52
N PHE A 205 1.27 20.20 -4.80
CA PHE A 205 1.00 21.60 -4.45
C PHE A 205 1.69 22.05 -3.15
N LYS A 206 2.30 21.12 -2.41
CA LYS A 206 3.02 21.43 -1.16
C LYS A 206 4.51 21.59 -1.46
N SER A 207 5.02 22.80 -1.22
CA SER A 207 6.45 23.08 -1.30
C SER A 207 7.22 22.44 -0.14
N GLY A 208 8.48 22.09 -0.41
CA GLY A 208 9.41 21.58 0.61
C GLY A 208 9.48 20.06 0.64
N LYS A 209 9.85 19.52 1.80
CA LYS A 209 10.02 18.09 2.04
C LYS A 209 9.03 17.67 3.13
N SER A 210 8.38 16.52 2.95
CA SER A 210 7.64 15.89 4.05
C SER A 210 8.61 15.53 5.18
N PRO A 211 8.24 15.77 6.44
CA PRO A 211 9.05 15.34 7.58
C PRO A 211 9.21 13.82 7.59
N THR A 212 10.32 13.36 8.17
CA THR A 212 10.54 11.94 8.44
C THR A 212 9.54 11.44 9.48
N GLU A 213 9.21 10.16 9.46
CA GLU A 213 8.34 9.60 10.50
C GLU A 213 9.00 9.64 11.89
N PHE A 214 10.34 9.62 11.95
CA PHE A 214 11.08 9.83 13.19
C PHE A 214 10.81 11.22 13.80
N GLU A 215 10.90 12.30 13.01
CA GLU A 215 10.61 13.67 13.48
C GLU A 215 9.16 13.80 13.96
N VAL A 216 8.23 13.08 13.31
CA VAL A 216 6.84 13.00 13.79
C VAL A 216 6.77 12.29 15.15
N GLY A 217 7.52 11.20 15.33
CA GLY A 217 7.67 10.49 16.60
C GLY A 217 8.15 11.40 17.73
N GLU A 218 9.16 12.24 17.50
CA GLU A 218 9.67 13.20 18.50
C GLU A 218 8.57 14.20 18.91
N GLY A 219 7.83 14.74 17.94
CA GLY A 219 6.70 15.63 18.22
C GLY A 219 5.56 14.96 18.99
N LEU A 220 5.27 13.69 18.69
CA LEU A 220 4.28 12.90 19.43
C LEU A 220 4.73 12.64 20.87
N GLU A 221 6.00 12.30 21.08
CA GLU A 221 6.57 12.07 22.40
C GLU A 221 6.47 13.33 23.28
N ASP A 222 6.83 14.48 22.73
CA ASP A 222 6.70 15.76 23.43
C ASP A 222 5.24 16.10 23.76
N ALA A 223 4.32 15.90 22.82
CA ALA A 223 2.90 16.16 23.05
C ALA A 223 2.31 15.23 24.14
N ILE A 224 2.63 13.94 24.07
CA ILE A 224 2.13 12.92 25.00
C ILE A 224 2.70 13.13 26.41
N LYS A 225 3.99 13.46 26.54
CA LYS A 225 4.62 13.74 27.84
C LYS A 225 4.02 14.94 28.56
N ASN A 226 3.67 15.99 27.82
CA ASN A 226 3.14 17.23 28.39
C ASN A 226 1.62 17.19 28.63
N ALA A 227 0.93 16.20 28.06
CA ALA A 227 -0.50 16.04 28.27
C ALA A 227 -0.82 15.42 29.64
N SER A 228 -1.92 15.89 30.23
CA SER A 228 -2.45 15.39 31.50
C SER A 228 -3.74 14.61 31.27
N GLY A 229 -4.03 13.65 32.15
CA GLY A 229 -5.19 12.78 32.00
C GLY A 229 -5.04 11.74 30.90
N CYS A 230 -6.17 11.21 30.45
CA CYS A 230 -6.24 10.24 29.36
C CYS A 230 -6.04 10.94 28.03
N ILE A 231 -5.21 10.35 27.15
CA ILE A 231 -4.92 10.89 25.83
C ILE A 231 -5.58 9.98 24.81
N ALA A 232 -6.35 10.54 23.88
CA ALA A 232 -6.87 9.82 22.72
C ALA A 232 -6.16 10.31 21.46
N VAL A 233 -5.60 9.39 20.69
CA VAL A 233 -4.94 9.66 19.42
C VAL A 233 -5.71 8.93 18.33
N THR A 234 -6.17 9.66 17.32
CA THR A 234 -6.85 9.06 16.16
C THR A 234 -5.86 8.84 15.03
N SER A 235 -5.91 7.68 14.38
CA SER A 235 -5.07 7.40 13.21
C SER A 235 -5.71 6.41 12.25
N PHE A 236 -5.35 6.49 10.97
CA PHE A 236 -5.67 5.41 10.04
C PHE A 236 -4.92 4.15 10.46
N ALA A 237 -5.65 3.04 10.59
CA ALA A 237 -5.03 1.75 10.93
C ALA A 237 -3.98 1.32 9.89
N SER A 238 -4.18 1.67 8.63
CA SER A 238 -3.23 1.40 7.54
C SER A 238 -1.91 2.17 7.69
N ASN A 239 -1.86 3.25 8.47
CA ASN A 239 -0.62 3.97 8.75
C ASN A 239 0.15 3.28 9.90
N ALA A 240 0.66 2.08 9.60
CA ALA A 240 1.44 1.28 10.55
C ALA A 240 2.63 2.06 11.13
N ALA A 241 3.28 2.91 10.33
CA ALA A 241 4.42 3.72 10.79
C ALA A 241 3.98 4.71 11.87
N ARG A 242 2.81 5.34 11.70
CA ARG A 242 2.24 6.23 12.71
C ARG A 242 1.78 5.48 13.95
N VAL A 243 1.13 4.33 13.80
CA VAL A 243 0.72 3.47 14.93
C VAL A 243 1.95 3.10 15.76
N TYR A 244 3.03 2.68 15.12
CA TYR A 244 4.31 2.40 15.77
C TYR A 244 4.85 3.63 16.51
N SER A 245 4.93 4.80 15.85
CA SER A 245 5.39 6.05 16.46
C SER A 245 4.58 6.45 17.69
N ILE A 246 3.25 6.33 17.65
CA ILE A 246 2.38 6.65 18.79
C ILE A 246 2.67 5.70 19.96
N ILE A 247 2.80 4.39 19.68
CA ILE A 247 3.08 3.39 20.72
C ILE A 247 4.44 3.67 21.38
N LYS A 248 5.50 3.91 20.59
CA LYS A 248 6.83 4.22 21.11
C LYS A 248 6.86 5.52 21.92
N ALA A 249 6.17 6.56 21.44
CA ALA A 249 6.05 7.83 22.13
C ALA A 249 5.33 7.70 23.49
N ALA A 250 4.26 6.89 23.54
CA ALA A 250 3.56 6.58 24.78
C ALA A 250 4.43 5.80 25.77
N ASP A 251 5.18 4.80 25.29
CA ASP A 251 6.12 4.02 26.09
C ASP A 251 7.24 4.90 26.68
N ALA A 252 7.83 5.78 25.86
CA ALA A 252 8.83 6.75 26.31
C ALA A 252 8.28 7.76 27.34
N ALA A 253 6.97 8.00 27.34
CA ALA A 253 6.27 8.80 28.34
C ALA A 253 5.83 7.98 29.58
N ASN A 254 6.17 6.69 29.67
CA ASN A 254 5.76 5.74 30.70
C ASN A 254 4.23 5.55 30.81
N LYS A 255 3.52 5.75 29.70
CA LYS A 255 2.06 5.58 29.62
C LYS A 255 1.72 4.22 29.02
N GLN A 256 0.64 3.62 29.52
CA GLN A 256 0.11 2.37 28.98
C GLN A 256 -0.67 2.66 27.70
N VAL A 257 -0.58 1.76 26.72
CA VAL A 257 -1.26 1.93 25.43
C VAL A 257 -2.46 1.00 25.34
N VAL A 258 -3.62 1.57 25.06
CA VAL A 258 -4.86 0.84 24.77
C VAL A 258 -5.16 0.96 23.28
N ILE A 259 -5.41 -0.17 22.62
CA ILE A 259 -5.82 -0.22 21.22
C ILE A 259 -7.33 -0.39 21.15
N ALA A 260 -8.00 0.56 20.50
CA ALA A 260 -9.45 0.58 20.36
C ALA A 260 -9.85 0.52 18.88
N GLY A 261 -9.83 -0.68 18.29
CA GLY A 261 -10.27 -0.88 16.92
C GLY A 261 -9.79 -2.21 16.34
N ARG A 262 -10.70 -2.95 15.68
CA ARG A 262 -10.37 -4.23 15.05
C ARG A 262 -9.31 -4.10 13.95
N SER A 263 -9.40 -3.03 13.15
CA SER A 263 -8.42 -2.78 12.08
C SER A 263 -7.03 -2.45 12.62
N LEU A 264 -6.94 -1.76 13.78
CA LEU A 264 -5.67 -1.49 14.45
C LEU A 264 -5.04 -2.79 15.00
N TRP A 265 -5.83 -3.65 15.63
CA TRP A 265 -5.33 -4.96 16.05
C TRP A 265 -4.84 -5.80 14.87
N ARG A 266 -5.61 -5.83 13.77
CA ARG A 266 -5.21 -6.54 12.55
C ARG A 266 -3.86 -6.08 12.04
N ILE A 267 -3.62 -4.78 11.90
CA ILE A 267 -2.34 -4.28 11.39
C ILE A 267 -1.19 -4.59 12.34
N ILE A 268 -1.41 -4.50 13.66
CA ILE A 268 -0.41 -4.81 14.68
C ILE A 268 -0.02 -6.29 14.64
N ASP A 269 -1.01 -7.18 14.50
CA ASP A 269 -0.79 -8.63 14.48
C ASP A 269 -0.04 -9.04 13.21
N ILE A 270 -0.44 -8.52 12.03
CA ILE A 270 0.30 -8.75 10.78
C ILE A 270 1.73 -8.23 10.90
N ALA A 271 1.90 -6.99 11.37
CA ALA A 271 3.22 -6.41 11.55
C ALA A 271 4.12 -7.29 12.43
N ARG A 272 3.59 -7.84 13.53
CA ARG A 272 4.32 -8.76 14.41
C ARG A 272 4.69 -10.07 13.71
N GLU A 273 3.79 -10.65 12.94
CA GLU A 273 4.04 -11.91 12.21
C GLU A 273 5.12 -11.74 11.14
N GLU A 274 5.10 -10.62 10.42
CA GLU A 274 6.13 -10.28 9.42
C GLU A 274 7.43 -9.74 10.04
N GLY A 275 7.58 -9.83 11.37
CA GLY A 275 8.81 -9.47 12.09
C GLY A 275 8.99 -7.98 12.38
N TYR A 276 8.00 -7.14 12.04
CA TYR A 276 7.91 -5.77 12.52
C TYR A 276 7.37 -5.71 13.95
N PHE A 277 7.40 -4.53 14.57
CA PHE A 277 6.76 -4.27 15.89
C PHE A 277 7.26 -5.17 17.04
N SER A 278 8.42 -5.81 16.88
CA SER A 278 8.97 -6.79 17.83
C SER A 278 9.52 -6.14 19.11
N ASP A 279 9.73 -4.83 19.10
CA ASP A 279 10.24 -4.01 20.21
C ASP A 279 9.16 -3.15 20.88
N LEU A 280 7.88 -3.42 20.59
CA LEU A 280 6.76 -2.72 21.20
C LEU A 280 6.46 -3.24 22.62
N PRO A 281 5.98 -2.36 23.53
CA PRO A 281 5.56 -2.77 24.87
C PRO A 281 4.30 -3.63 24.84
N THR A 282 3.85 -4.06 26.02
CA THR A 282 2.54 -4.67 26.19
C THR A 282 1.43 -3.67 25.81
N LEU A 283 0.53 -4.10 24.94
CA LEU A 283 -0.65 -3.36 24.51
C LEU A 283 -1.88 -3.93 25.20
N PHE A 284 -2.79 -3.05 25.60
CA PHE A 284 -4.04 -3.41 26.28
C PHE A 284 -5.22 -3.33 25.32
N ASP A 285 -6.21 -4.18 25.50
CA ASP A 285 -7.46 -4.11 24.75
C ASP A 285 -8.37 -3.02 25.33
N GLN A 286 -9.26 -2.47 24.51
CA GLN A 286 -10.27 -1.50 24.95
C GLN A 286 -11.10 -1.97 26.16
N ASN A 287 -11.27 -3.29 26.34
CA ASN A 287 -11.98 -3.84 27.49
C ASN A 287 -11.21 -3.70 28.80
N ASP A 288 -9.87 -3.65 28.75
CA ASP A 288 -9.00 -3.47 29.92
C ASP A 288 -9.01 -2.03 30.44
N PHE A 289 -9.48 -1.07 29.63
CA PHE A 289 -9.42 0.36 29.93
C PHE A 289 -9.96 0.72 31.32
N LYS A 290 -11.03 0.06 31.78
CA LYS A 290 -11.68 0.32 33.08
C LYS A 290 -10.81 -0.04 34.28
N GLU A 291 -9.85 -0.94 34.10
CA GLU A 291 -8.95 -1.42 35.15
C GLU A 291 -7.66 -0.57 35.21
N LEU A 292 -7.44 0.31 34.23
CA LEU A 292 -6.26 1.16 34.13
C LEU A 292 -6.46 2.52 34.82
N LYS A 293 -5.36 3.12 35.27
CA LYS A 293 -5.37 4.49 35.78
C LYS A 293 -5.41 5.46 34.61
N HIS A 294 -6.54 6.13 34.42
CA HIS A 294 -6.79 6.96 33.23
C HIS A 294 -5.77 8.09 33.01
N ASP A 295 -5.10 8.59 34.05
CA ASP A 295 -4.05 9.62 33.94
C ASP A 295 -2.74 9.11 33.34
N ASN A 296 -2.62 7.78 33.17
CA ASN A 296 -1.45 7.12 32.62
C ASN A 296 -1.74 6.29 31.36
N VAL A 297 -2.77 6.66 30.59
CA VAL A 297 -3.21 5.90 29.40
C VAL A 297 -3.21 6.76 28.14
N VAL A 298 -2.70 6.17 27.05
CA VAL A 298 -2.90 6.63 25.67
C VAL A 298 -3.80 5.61 24.97
N VAL A 299 -4.92 6.05 24.43
CA VAL A 299 -5.83 5.25 23.61
C VAL A 299 -5.60 5.58 22.14
N ILE A 300 -5.31 4.58 21.33
CA ILE A 300 -5.26 4.71 19.87
C ILE A 300 -6.61 4.26 19.31
N VAL A 301 -7.24 5.14 18.53
CA VAL A 301 -8.58 4.98 17.94
C VAL A 301 -8.51 5.09 16.43
#